data_AF-A0A1M4U0B9-F1
#
_entry.id   AF-A0A1M4U0B9-F1
#
_cell.length_a   1.000
_cell.length_b   1.000
_cell.length_c   1.000
_cell.angle_alpha   90.00
_cell.angle_beta   90.00
_cell.angle_gamma   90.00
#
_symmetry.space_group_name_H-M   'P 1'
#
loop_
_entity.id
_entity.type
_entity.pdbx_description
1 polymer ?
#
loop_
_entity_poly.entity_id
_entity_poly.type
_entity_poly.pdbx_seq_one_letter_code
_entity_poly.pdbx_strand_id
1 'polypeptide(L)' 'MIQRLGDIEEREMYRTFNMGIGIVVIVDPSDVDKALEKLSGMGEKAYVIGEIVEKEGGVIL' A
#
# COMPACT_ATOMS: atom_id res chain seq x y z
N MET A 1 -17.60 1.64 5.61
CA MET A 1 -18.79 0.91 6.11
C MET A 1 -18.41 -0.16 7.11
N ILE A 2 -17.52 -1.10 6.78
CA ILE A 2 -17.13 -2.21 7.67
C ILE A 2 -16.60 -1.71 9.03
N GLN A 3 -15.61 -0.80 9.05
CA GLN A 3 -15.04 -0.26 10.28
C GLN A 3 -16.11 0.37 11.22
N ARG A 4 -16.99 1.21 10.67
CA ARG A 4 -18.04 1.91 11.44
C ARG A 4 -19.15 0.97 11.92
N LEU A 5 -19.48 -0.07 11.15
CA LEU A 5 -20.54 -1.01 11.51
C LEU A 5 -20.07 -2.06 12.52
N GLY A 6 -18.77 -2.40 12.50
CA GLY A 6 -18.16 -3.36 13.43
C GLY A 6 -17.48 -2.73 14.64
N ASP A 7 -17.48 -1.39 14.75
CA ASP A 7 -16.74 -0.63 15.78
C ASP A 7 -15.27 -1.10 15.92
N ILE A 8 -14.62 -1.31 14.76
CA ILE A 8 -13.27 -1.89 14.69
C ILE A 8 -12.24 -0.76 14.78
N GLU A 9 -11.25 -0.93 15.66
CA GLU A 9 -10.11 -0.01 15.74
C GLU A 9 -9.36 0.06 14.40
N GLU A 10 -8.89 1.25 14.03
CA GLU A 10 -8.20 1.48 12.75
C GLU A 10 -6.97 0.56 12.57
N ARG A 11 -6.26 0.27 13.65
CA ARG A 11 -5.11 -0.65 13.63
C ARG A 11 -5.51 -2.09 13.29
N GLU A 12 -6.68 -2.55 13.74
CA GLU A 12 -7.19 -3.88 13.39
C GLU A 12 -7.68 -3.93 11.94
N MET A 13 -8.19 -2.82 11.40
CA MET A 13 -8.55 -2.70 10.00
C MET A 13 -7.34 -2.92 9.08
N TYR A 14 -6.21 -2.27 9.35
CA TYR A 14 -4.97 -2.45 8.59
C TYR A 14 -4.37 -3.85 8.72
N ARG A 15 -4.62 -4.55 9.85
CA ARG A 15 -4.13 -5.92 10.06
C ARG A 15 -4.95 -6.97 9.32
N THR A 16 -6.26 -6.73 9.18
CA THR A 16 -7.23 -7.74 8.73
C THR A 16 -7.69 -7.52 7.30
N PHE A 17 -7.73 -6.27 6.86
CA PHE A 17 -8.19 -5.88 5.53
C PHE A 17 -7.05 -5.24 4.75
N ASN A 18 -7.06 -5.44 3.44
CA ASN A 18 -6.06 -4.90 2.54
C ASN A 18 -6.18 -3.37 2.31
N MET A 19 -7.22 -2.75 2.88
CA MET A 19 -7.54 -1.32 2.76
C MET A 19 -7.56 -0.80 1.31
N GLY A 20 -7.89 -1.67 0.35
CA GLY A 20 -7.94 -1.34 -1.08
C GLY A 20 -6.64 -1.57 -1.86
N ILE A 21 -5.56 -2.05 -1.22
CA ILE A 21 -4.29 -2.39 -1.88
C ILE A 21 -4.13 -3.92 -1.93
N GLY A 22 -4.38 -4.52 -3.09
CA GLY A 22 -4.27 -5.98 -3.27
C GLY A 22 -2.84 -6.49 -3.44
N ILE A 23 -1.92 -5.64 -3.88
CA ILE A 23 -0.53 -6.00 -4.19
C ILE A 23 0.38 -4.79 -3.94
N VAL A 24 1.59 -5.07 -3.44
CA VAL A 24 2.66 -4.08 -3.27
C VAL A 24 3.88 -4.54 -4.05
N VAL A 25 4.48 -3.63 -4.81
CA VAL A 25 5.72 -3.87 -5.54
C VAL A 25 6.75 -2.86 -5.07
N ILE A 26 7.96 -3.34 -4.77
CA ILE A 26 9.09 -2.50 -4.37
C ILE A 26 9.96 -2.32 -5.60
N VAL A 27 10.25 -1.07 -5.95
CA VAL A 27 11.10 -0.68 -7.07
C VAL A 27 12.15 0.31 -6.61
N ASP A 28 13.22 0.45 -7.40
CA ASP A 28 14.16 1.54 -7.20
C ASP A 28 13.44 2.89 -7.38
N PRO A 29 13.76 3.94 -6.60
CA PRO A 29 13.17 5.26 -6.75
C PRO A 29 13.23 5.81 -8.19
N SER A 30 14.26 5.45 -8.96
CA SER A 30 14.40 5.85 -10.36
C SER A 30 13.46 5.14 -11.33
N ASP A 31 12.89 4.00 -10.94
CA ASP A 31 11.97 3.19 -11.75
C ASP A 31 10.49 3.46 -11.43
N VAL A 32 10.17 4.33 -10.47
CA VAL A 32 8.80 4.57 -10.00
C VAL A 32 7.86 4.97 -11.15
N ASP A 33 8.23 5.99 -11.93
CA ASP A 33 7.38 6.49 -13.02
C ASP A 33 7.18 5.42 -14.10
N LYS A 34 8.25 4.71 -14.46
CA LYS A 34 8.20 3.60 -15.43
C LYS A 34 7.32 2.46 -14.95
N ALA A 35 7.35 2.14 -13.65
CA ALA A 35 6.50 1.12 -13.06
C ALA A 35 5.02 1.54 -13.10
N LEU A 36 4.72 2.80 -12.76
CA LEU A 36 3.35 3.34 -12.82
C LEU A 36 2.80 3.35 -14.25
N GLU A 37 3.59 3.81 -15.23
CA GLU A 37 3.21 3.81 -16.64
C GLU A 37 2.93 2.40 -17.14
N LYS A 38 3.80 1.44 -16.81
CA LYS A 38 3.64 0.05 -17.24
C LYS A 38 2.37 -0.58 -16.64
N LEU A 39 2.13 -0.36 -15.36
CA LEU A 39 0.93 -0.86 -14.67
C LEU A 39 -0.34 -0.21 -15.24
N SER A 40 -0.32 1.10 -15.46
CA SER A 40 -1.42 1.81 -16.12
C SER A 40 -1.66 1.30 -17.55
N GLY A 41 -0.60 0.99 -18.30
CA GLY A 41 -0.70 0.41 -19.65
C GLY A 41 -1.28 -1.01 -19.67
N MET A 42 -1.20 -1.73 -18.54
CA MET A 42 -1.85 -3.04 -18.35
C MET A 42 -3.30 -2.93 -17.86
N GLY A 43 -3.80 -1.71 -17.63
CA GLY A 43 -5.14 -1.44 -17.10
C GLY A 43 -5.22 -1.46 -15.57
N GLU A 44 -4.09 -1.55 -14.88
CA GLU A 44 -4.01 -1.56 -13.42
C GLU A 44 -3.91 -0.14 -12.86
N LYS A 45 -4.59 0.11 -11.74
CA LYS A 45 -4.52 1.40 -11.04
C LYS A 45 -3.51 1.33 -9.89
N ALA A 46 -2.29 1.78 -10.16
CA ALA A 46 -1.18 1.79 -9.20
C ALA A 46 -0.93 3.18 -8.60
N TYR A 47 -0.40 3.22 -7.38
CA TYR A 47 -0.03 4.44 -6.68
C TYR A 47 1.26 4.23 -5.88
N VAL A 48 2.01 5.31 -5.67
CA VAL A 48 3.10 5.33 -4.69
C VAL A 48 2.50 5.44 -3.30
N ILE A 49 2.70 4.41 -2.47
CA ILE A 49 2.07 4.30 -1.14
C ILE A 49 3.07 4.43 0.02
N GLY A 50 4.37 4.55 -0.27
CA GLY A 50 5.40 4.70 0.75
C GLY A 50 6.82 4.48 0.22
N GLU A 51 7.77 4.45 1.15
CA GLU A 51 9.19 4.21 0.89
C GLU A 51 9.77 3.24 1.93
N ILE A 52 10.87 2.57 1.59
CA ILE A 52 11.60 1.72 2.54
C ILE A 52 12.70 2.57 3.18
N VAL A 53 12.68 2.64 4.51
CA VAL A 53 13.69 3.32 5.31
C VAL A 53 14.41 2.31 6.20
N GLU A 54 15.72 2.50 6.38
CA GLU A 54 16.50 1.71 7.32
C GLU A 54 16.12 2.10 8.76
N LYS A 55 15.71 1.11 9.56
CA LYS A 55 15.28 1.31 10.95
C LYS A 55 15.49 0.04 11.78
N GLU A 56 15.93 0.20 13.03
CA GLU A 56 15.82 -0.85 14.04
C GLU A 56 14.41 -0.85 14.66
N GLY A 57 13.62 -1.90 14.38
CA GLY A 57 12.27 -2.11 14.93
C GLY A 57 11.11 -1.69 14.01
N GLY A 58 9.96 -2.39 14.18
CA GLY A 58 8.88 -2.58 13.18
C GLY A 58 8.20 -1.37 12.52
N VAL A 59 7.32 -1.72 11.57
CA VAL A 59 6.57 -0.84 10.65
C VAL A 59 5.76 0.23 11.41
N ILE A 60 5.82 1.48 10.95
CA ILE A 60 4.98 2.59 11.42
C ILE A 60 3.75 2.62 10.51
N LEU A 61 2.56 2.55 11.10
CA LEU A 61 1.27 2.72 10.42
C LEU A 61 0.96 4.21 10.25
#